data_AF-A0A7J4R7F4-F1
#
_entry.id   AF-A0A7J4R7F4-F1
#
_cell.length_a   1.000
_cell.length_b   1.000
_cell.length_c   1.000
_cell.angle_alpha   90.00
_cell.angle_beta   90.00
_cell.angle_gamma   90.00
#
_symmetry.space_group_name_H-M   'P 1'
#
loop_
_entity.id
_entity.type
_entity.pdbx_description
1 polymer ?
#
loop_
_entity_poly.entity_id
_entity_poly.type
_entity_poly.pdbx_seq_one_letter_code
_entity_poly.pdbx_strand_id
1 'polypeptide(L)'
;LIASLSEDALRSVPNNLREASYALGATPVETTFRVVAPSALSGILASVILAFSRAIGETMAVTLSVGTAAYYTKNMFLSSQTMTAYIAKKIQGDLPAGTSAYYSMFAVGLYLFIITLGLNIIGQRIMHRFREEYE
;
A
#
# COMPACT_ATOMS: atom_id res chain seq x y z
N LEU A 1 -5.04 6.58 -7.73
CA LEU A 1 -4.18 5.38 -7.85
C LEU A 1 -5.01 4.10 -7.79
N ILE A 2 -5.60 3.76 -6.64
CA ILE A 2 -6.40 2.52 -6.48
C ILE A 2 -7.49 2.42 -7.55
N ALA A 3 -8.32 3.45 -7.73
CA ALA A 3 -9.41 3.43 -8.72
C ALA A 3 -8.92 3.16 -10.16
N SER A 4 -7.85 3.83 -10.60
CA SER A 4 -7.30 3.67 -11.95
C SER A 4 -6.70 2.29 -12.16
N LEU A 5 -5.88 1.80 -11.22
CA LEU A 5 -5.27 0.46 -11.33
C LEU A 5 -6.31 -0.66 -11.20
N SER A 6 -7.37 -0.45 -10.40
CA SER A 6 -8.51 -1.36 -10.33
C SER A 6 -9.34 -1.34 -11.62
N GLU A 7 -9.48 -0.19 -12.27
CA GLU A 7 -10.12 -0.10 -13.59
C GLU A 7 -9.32 -0.85 -14.65
N ASP A 8 -7.99 -0.71 -14.64
CA ASP A 8 -7.10 -1.47 -15.52
C ASP A 8 -7.23 -2.98 -15.28
N ALA A 9 -7.33 -3.41 -14.02
CA ALA A 9 -7.58 -4.79 -13.65
C ALA A 9 -8.92 -5.31 -14.20
N LEU A 10 -10.00 -4.53 -14.07
CA LEU A 10 -11.32 -4.90 -14.61
C LEU A 10 -11.33 -4.95 -16.14
N ARG A 11 -10.59 -4.05 -16.81
CA ARG A 11 -10.44 -4.03 -18.27
C ARG A 11 -9.57 -5.16 -18.81
N SER A 12 -8.67 -5.71 -17.99
CA SER A 12 -7.81 -6.84 -18.37
C SER A 12 -8.56 -8.18 -18.48
N VAL A 13 -9.77 -8.27 -17.91
CA VAL A 13 -10.62 -9.47 -18.03
C VAL A 13 -11.03 -9.64 -19.50
N PRO A 14 -10.71 -10.79 -20.13
CA PRO A 14 -10.91 -10.97 -21.55
C PRO A 14 -12.41 -10.96 -21.92
N ASN A 15 -12.72 -10.39 -23.09
CA ASN A 15 -14.10 -10.19 -23.54
C ASN A 15 -14.84 -11.52 -23.78
N ASN A 16 -14.14 -12.62 -24.04
CA ASN A 16 -14.73 -13.95 -24.19
C ASN A 16 -15.55 -14.38 -22.95
N LEU A 17 -15.09 -14.07 -21.73
CA LEU A 17 -15.81 -14.36 -20.49
C LEU A 17 -17.09 -13.51 -20.36
N ARG A 18 -17.05 -12.26 -20.86
CA ARG A 18 -18.20 -11.36 -20.87
C ARG A 18 -19.24 -11.84 -21.89
N GLU A 19 -18.79 -12.17 -23.09
CA GLU A 19 -19.64 -12.68 -24.18
C GLU A 19 -20.27 -14.03 -23.81
N ALA A 20 -19.53 -14.94 -23.16
CA ALA A 20 -20.07 -16.19 -22.65
C ALA A 20 -21.17 -15.94 -21.59
N SER A 21 -20.97 -14.97 -20.69
CA SER A 21 -22.00 -14.60 -19.71
C SER A 21 -23.25 -14.01 -20.38
N TYR A 22 -23.09 -13.17 -21.41
CA TYR A 22 -24.22 -12.63 -22.16
C TYR A 22 -24.96 -13.71 -22.96
N ALA A 23 -24.23 -14.68 -23.53
CA ALA A 23 -24.82 -15.82 -24.24
C ALA A 23 -25.67 -16.72 -23.32
N LEU A 24 -25.34 -16.75 -22.02
CA LEU A 24 -26.14 -17.42 -20.98
C LEU A 24 -27.36 -16.59 -20.51
N GLY A 25 -27.60 -15.42 -21.10
CA GLY A 25 -28.72 -14.53 -20.74
C GLY A 25 -28.47 -13.65 -19.51
N ALA A 26 -27.23 -13.54 -19.03
CA ALA A 26 -26.90 -12.71 -17.88
C ALA A 26 -27.04 -11.21 -18.20
N THR A 27 -27.47 -10.43 -17.22
CA THR A 27 -27.52 -8.97 -17.35
C THR A 27 -26.12 -8.34 -17.22
N PRO A 28 -25.90 -7.09 -17.68
CA PRO A 28 -24.61 -6.40 -17.51
C PRO A 28 -24.17 -6.28 -16.05
N VAL A 29 -25.13 -6.08 -15.14
CA VAL A 29 -24.87 -6.01 -13.70
C VAL A 29 -24.43 -7.37 -13.18
N GLU A 30 -25.13 -8.45 -13.57
CA GLU A 30 -24.81 -9.80 -13.13
C GLU A 30 -23.47 -10.28 -13.67
N THR A 31 -23.16 -10.00 -14.94
CA THR A 31 -21.85 -10.27 -15.56
C THR A 31 -20.73 -9.55 -14.80
N THR A 32 -20.96 -8.30 -14.40
CA THR A 32 -19.96 -7.51 -13.67
C THR A 32 -19.67 -8.11 -12.30
N PHE A 33 -20.70 -8.39 -11.49
CA PHE A 33 -20.50 -8.88 -10.12
C PHE A 33 -20.13 -10.36 -10.04
N ARG A 34 -20.60 -11.18 -10.99
CA ARG A 34 -20.51 -12.65 -10.91
C ARG A 34 -19.36 -13.23 -11.74
N VAL A 35 -18.87 -12.49 -12.74
CA VAL A 35 -17.79 -12.95 -13.64
C VAL A 35 -16.61 -11.99 -13.59
N VAL A 36 -16.81 -10.71 -13.90
CA VAL A 36 -15.70 -9.75 -14.08
C VAL A 36 -15.03 -9.39 -12.76
N ALA A 37 -15.80 -9.04 -11.73
CA ALA A 37 -15.29 -8.67 -10.40
C ALA A 37 -14.48 -9.79 -9.72
N PRO A 38 -14.95 -11.05 -9.65
CA PRO A 38 -14.14 -12.14 -9.11
C PRO A 38 -12.92 -12.46 -9.96
N SER A 39 -13.02 -12.35 -11.30
CA SER A 39 -11.86 -12.60 -12.18
C SER A 39 -10.79 -11.50 -12.10
N ALA A 40 -11.18 -10.25 -11.83
CA ALA A 40 -10.27 -9.12 -11.64
C ALA A 40 -9.78 -8.96 -10.19
N LEU A 41 -10.21 -9.83 -9.27
CA LEU A 41 -9.95 -9.68 -7.84
C LEU A 41 -8.45 -9.63 -7.53
N SER A 42 -7.65 -10.41 -8.26
CA SER A 42 -6.19 -10.43 -8.17
C SER A 42 -5.57 -9.06 -8.49
N GLY A 43 -6.04 -8.40 -9.55
CA GLY A 43 -5.58 -7.07 -9.96
C GLY A 43 -6.08 -5.94 -9.05
N ILE A 44 -7.29 -6.05 -8.51
CA ILE A 44 -7.82 -5.10 -7.52
C ILE A 44 -7.05 -5.21 -6.19
N LEU A 45 -6.72 -6.42 -5.75
CA LEU A 45 -5.90 -6.61 -4.54
C LEU A 45 -4.48 -6.07 -4.76
N ALA A 46 -3.90 -6.30 -5.94
CA ALA A 46 -2.60 -5.75 -6.30
C ALA A 46 -2.58 -4.22 -6.33
N SER A 47 -3.62 -3.58 -6.89
CA SER A 47 -3.74 -2.12 -6.95
C SER A 47 -3.77 -1.49 -5.56
N VAL A 48 -4.49 -2.11 -4.62
CA VAL A 48 -4.57 -1.69 -3.23
C VAL A 48 -3.20 -1.79 -2.56
N ILE A 49 -2.51 -2.92 -2.69
CA ILE A 49 -1.20 -3.12 -2.04
C ILE A 49 -0.14 -2.17 -2.60
N LEU A 50 -0.13 -1.94 -3.91
CA LEU A 50 0.77 -0.97 -4.55
C LEU A 50 0.47 0.47 -4.09
N ALA A 51 -0.80 0.84 -3.99
CA ALA A 51 -1.18 2.15 -3.50
C ALA A 51 -0.79 2.36 -2.03
N PHE A 52 -0.96 1.35 -1.17
CA PHE A 52 -0.48 1.40 0.22
C PHE A 52 1.04 1.55 0.30
N SER A 53 1.78 0.76 -0.50
CA SER A 53 3.24 0.84 -0.56
C SER A 53 3.71 2.24 -0.99
N ARG A 54 3.00 2.87 -1.95
CA ARG A 54 3.29 4.23 -2.39
C ARG A 54 2.87 5.30 -1.37
N ALA A 55 1.76 5.11 -0.66
CA ALA A 55 1.36 6.00 0.43
C ALA A 55 2.38 6.01 1.57
N ILE A 56 3.04 4.87 1.84
CA ILE A 56 4.18 4.78 2.75
C ILE A 56 5.39 5.57 2.19
N GLY A 57 5.62 5.55 0.88
CA GLY A 57 6.67 6.36 0.24
C GLY A 57 6.40 7.87 0.28
N GLU A 58 5.14 8.30 0.17
CA GLU A 58 4.70 9.69 0.28
C GLU A 58 4.58 10.18 1.73
N THR A 59 5.05 9.42 2.72
CA THR A 59 4.98 9.72 4.17
C THR A 59 5.62 11.05 4.62
N MET A 60 6.26 11.79 3.71
CA MET A 60 6.57 13.20 3.91
C MET A 60 5.30 14.04 4.15
N ALA A 61 4.18 13.74 3.47
CA ALA A 61 2.91 14.42 3.70
C ALA A 61 2.39 14.19 5.14
N VAL A 62 2.43 12.94 5.61
CA VAL A 62 2.01 12.59 6.98
C VAL A 62 2.88 13.27 8.04
N THR A 63 4.18 13.39 7.78
CA THR A 63 5.13 14.10 8.66
C THR A 63 4.73 15.56 8.85
N LEU A 64 4.27 16.23 7.79
CA LEU A 64 3.83 17.62 7.85
C LEU A 64 2.46 17.79 8.55
N SER A 65 1.60 16.77 8.51
CA SER A 65 0.24 16.85 9.06
C SER A 65 0.08 16.41 10.53
N VAL A 66 0.83 15.40 11.00
CA VAL A 66 0.64 14.81 12.35
C VAL A 66 1.49 15.52 13.43
N GLY A 67 2.56 16.20 12.99
CA GLY A 67 3.46 16.98 13.86
C GLY A 67 4.75 16.22 14.24
N THR A 68 5.60 16.89 15.02
CA THR A 68 6.98 16.42 15.32
C THR A 68 7.23 16.14 16.81
N ALA A 69 6.18 16.19 17.63
CA ALA A 69 6.26 15.97 19.07
C ALA A 69 5.87 14.52 19.41
N ALA A 70 6.77 13.81 20.10
CA ALA A 70 6.52 12.45 20.57
C ALA A 70 5.93 12.48 21.98
N TYR A 71 4.61 12.54 22.08
CA TYR A 71 3.91 12.33 23.35
C TYR A 71 3.54 10.85 23.49
N TYR A 72 3.99 10.19 24.55
CA TYR A 72 3.49 8.85 24.89
C TYR A 72 2.15 9.01 25.61
N THR A 73 1.08 9.06 24.83
CA THR A 73 -0.28 9.24 25.33
C THR A 73 -1.27 8.39 24.55
N LYS A 74 -2.26 7.82 25.23
CA LYS A 74 -3.36 7.10 24.58
C LYS A 74 -4.39 8.04 23.93
N ASN A 75 -4.23 9.35 24.12
CA ASN A 75 -5.15 10.34 23.61
C ASN A 75 -4.85 10.62 22.12
N MET A 76 -5.73 10.15 21.23
CA MET A 76 -5.57 10.25 19.77
C MET A 76 -5.66 11.68 19.22
N PHE A 77 -6.07 12.66 20.05
CA PHE A 77 -6.14 14.08 19.66
C PHE A 77 -4.83 14.86 19.89
N LEU A 78 -3.83 14.24 20.52
CA LEU A 78 -2.53 14.85 20.74
C LEU A 78 -1.57 14.53 19.59
N SER A 79 -0.68 15.47 19.28
CA SER A 79 0.34 15.29 18.23
C SER A 79 1.18 14.05 18.52
N SER A 80 1.38 13.23 17.50
CA SER A 80 2.19 12.01 17.55
C SER A 80 3.32 12.12 16.55
N GLN A 81 4.47 11.52 16.86
CA GLN A 81 5.62 11.55 15.95
C GLN A 81 5.68 10.25 15.15
N THR A 82 5.64 10.35 13.82
CA THR A 82 5.87 9.20 12.94
C THR A 82 7.35 8.84 12.85
N MET A 83 7.66 7.59 12.48
CA MET A 83 9.04 7.13 12.29
C MET A 83 9.78 7.95 11.21
N THR A 84 9.09 8.33 10.13
CA THR A 84 9.62 9.24 9.11
C THR A 84 9.84 10.66 9.61
N ALA A 85 8.92 11.20 10.43
CA ALA A 85 9.10 12.50 11.07
C ALA A 85 10.27 12.51 12.05
N TYR A 86 10.51 11.40 12.75
CA TYR A 86 11.68 11.23 13.61
C TYR A 86 12.99 11.29 12.82
N ILE A 87 13.07 10.56 11.71
CA ILE A 87 14.24 10.57 10.82
C ILE A 87 14.47 11.99 10.26
N ALA A 88 13.44 12.62 9.69
CA ALA A 88 13.55 13.95 9.09
C ALA A 88 14.01 15.03 10.09
N LYS A 89 13.53 14.97 11.34
CA LYS A 89 13.93 15.90 12.41
C LYS A 89 15.38 15.69 12.85
N LYS A 90 15.85 14.44 12.87
CA LYS A 90 17.22 14.11 13.26
C LYS A 90 18.23 14.40 12.14
N ILE A 91 17.84 14.28 10.87
CA ILE A 91 18.68 14.72 9.73
C ILE A 91 18.95 16.23 9.76
N GLN A 92 17.96 17.04 10.14
CA GLN A 92 18.11 18.50 10.23
C GLN A 92 18.88 18.97 11.47
N GLY A 93 19.01 18.13 12.49
CA GLY A 93 19.79 18.43 13.68
C GLY A 93 21.27 18.12 13.44
N ASP A 94 22.16 18.96 13.94
CA ASP A 94 23.60 18.69 13.91
C ASP A 94 23.91 17.63 14.99
N LEU A 95 23.80 16.34 14.61
CA LEU A 95 24.09 15.22 15.51
C LEU A 95 25.57 14.85 15.42
N PRO A 96 26.34 15.01 16.51
CA PRO A 96 27.71 14.53 16.55
C PRO A 96 27.75 13.02 16.29
N ALA A 97 28.62 12.60 15.38
CA ALA A 97 28.86 11.19 15.09
C ALA A 97 29.26 10.45 16.39
N GLY A 98 28.65 9.28 16.63
CA GLY A 98 28.90 8.48 17.83
C GLY A 98 27.94 8.69 18.99
N THR A 99 26.97 9.61 18.88
CA THR A 99 25.90 9.76 19.88
C THR A 99 24.82 8.68 19.75
N SER A 100 24.15 8.34 20.86
CA SER A 100 23.05 7.35 20.87
C SER A 100 21.92 7.72 19.90
N ALA A 101 21.69 9.03 19.71
CA ALA A 101 20.69 9.54 18.79
C ALA A 101 21.07 9.41 17.30
N TYR A 102 22.36 9.28 16.98
CA TYR A 102 22.83 8.98 15.63
C TYR A 102 22.51 7.53 15.27
N TYR A 103 22.89 6.58 16.11
CA TYR A 103 22.61 5.16 15.90
C TYR A 103 21.11 4.84 15.90
N SER A 104 20.31 5.52 16.73
CA SER A 104 18.87 5.31 16.78
C SER A 104 18.17 5.74 15.47
N MET A 105 18.67 6.77 14.79
CA MET A 105 18.12 7.19 13.50
C MET A 105 18.31 6.11 12.43
N PHE A 106 19.51 5.52 12.36
CA PHE A 106 19.79 4.40 11.45
C PHE A 106 18.97 3.15 11.80
N ALA A 107 18.80 2.85 13.09
CA ALA A 107 17.97 1.72 13.53
C ALA A 107 16.49 1.90 13.13
N VAL A 108 15.93 3.11 13.31
CA VAL A 108 14.55 3.41 12.91
C VAL A 108 14.41 3.36 11.38
N GLY A 109 15.39 3.86 10.63
CA GLY A 109 15.42 3.75 9.16
C GLY A 109 15.45 2.29 8.68
N LEU A 110 16.31 1.46 9.26
CA LEU A 110 16.38 0.03 8.97
C LEU A 110 15.06 -0.68 9.30
N TYR A 111 14.46 -0.36 10.45
CA TYR A 111 13.19 -0.94 10.86
C TYR A 111 12.06 -0.59 9.88
N LEU A 112 11.97 0.68 9.46
CA LEU A 112 10.99 1.13 8.47
C LEU A 112 11.23 0.46 7.10
N PHE A 113 12.50 0.30 6.72
CA PHE A 113 12.88 -0.42 5.50
C PHE A 113 12.40 -1.87 5.54
N ILE A 114 12.64 -2.59 6.64
CA ILE A 114 12.20 -3.98 6.82
C ILE A 114 10.67 -4.08 6.74
N ILE A 115 9.93 -3.18 7.38
CA ILE A 115 8.46 -3.17 7.29
C ILE A 115 8.01 -2.97 5.84
N THR A 116 8.57 -1.97 5.16
CA THR A 116 8.19 -1.65 3.78
C THR A 116 8.53 -2.78 2.83
N LEU A 117 9.72 -3.35 2.96
CA LEU A 117 10.17 -4.51 2.19
C LEU A 117 9.28 -5.72 2.46
N GLY A 118 8.94 -5.99 3.73
CA GLY A 118 8.05 -7.09 4.11
C GLY A 118 6.66 -6.94 3.50
N LEU A 119 6.05 -5.76 3.58
CA LEU A 119 4.76 -5.47 2.94
C LEU A 119 4.84 -5.61 1.42
N ASN A 120 5.93 -5.18 0.79
CA ASN A 120 6.12 -5.29 -0.64
C ASN A 120 6.25 -6.75 -1.08
N ILE A 121 7.05 -7.56 -0.39
CA ILE A 121 7.23 -9.00 -0.65
C ILE A 121 5.91 -9.76 -0.45
N ILE A 122 5.18 -9.49 0.63
CA ILE A 122 3.87 -10.10 0.88
C ILE A 122 2.90 -9.73 -0.25
N GLY A 123 2.90 -8.45 -0.66
CA GLY A 123 2.11 -7.97 -1.79
C GLY A 123 2.41 -8.71 -3.09
N GLN A 124 3.69 -8.85 -3.42
CA GLN A 124 4.13 -9.59 -4.60
C GLN A 124 3.78 -11.08 -4.52
N ARG A 125 3.94 -11.71 -3.35
CA ARG A 125 3.57 -13.13 -3.17
C ARG A 125 2.08 -13.38 -3.32
N ILE A 126 1.25 -12.53 -2.72
CA ILE A 126 -0.21 -12.61 -2.88
C ILE A 126 -0.54 -12.50 -4.36
N MET A 127 0.03 -11.51 -5.05
CA MET A 127 -0.19 -11.33 -6.48
C MET A 127 0.24 -12.54 -7.32
N HIS A 128 1.41 -13.15 -7.03
CA HIS A 128 1.86 -14.34 -7.74
C HIS A 128 0.90 -15.52 -7.57
N ARG A 129 0.42 -15.76 -6.34
CA ARG A 129 -0.48 -16.88 -6.05
C ARG A 129 -1.83 -16.77 -6.77
N PHE A 130 -2.34 -15.56 -6.96
CA PHE A 130 -3.61 -15.34 -7.66
C PHE A 130 -3.47 -15.25 -9.20
N ARG A 131 -2.25 -15.21 -9.73
CA ARG A 131 -1.98 -15.18 -11.18
C ARG A 131 -1.91 -16.59 -11.79
N GLU A 132 -1.63 -17.60 -10.98
CA GLU A 132 -1.51 -19.01 -11.40
C GLU A 132 -2.86 -19.69 -11.67
N GLU A 133 -4.00 -19.10 -11.27
CA GLU A 133 -5.34 -19.69 -11.45
C GLU A 133 -6.03 -19.31 -12.79
N TYR A 134 -5.38 -18.57 -13.68
CA TYR A 134 -6.00 -18.10 -14.93
C TYR A 134 -5.19 -18.37 -16.22
N GLU A 135 -4.19 -19.24 -16.18
CA GLU A 135 -3.65 -19.88 -17.40
C GLU A 135 -4.35 -21.20 -17.71
#